data_AF-A0A9W4QUV0-F1
#
_entry.id   AF-A0A9W4QUV0-F1
#
_cell.length_a   1.000
_cell.length_b   1.000
_cell.length_c   1.000
_cell.angle_alpha   90.00
_cell.angle_beta   90.00
_cell.angle_gamma   90.00
#
_symmetry.space_group_name_H-M   'P 1'
#
loop_
_entity.id
_entity.type
_entity.pdbx_description
1 polymer ?
#
loop_
_entity_poly.entity_id
_entity_poly.type
_entity_poly.pdbx_seq_one_letter_code
_entity_poly.pdbx_strand_id
1 'polypeptide(L)'
;MKRQTETFFEAVTVILNADRDIYPLENLLSATGDNETNKAEFLENAEQVKDRFNKYLTYLKDEQALLSKHDSFSRFEPLYNQWLDHSKTLMDSSHSQSKMQSDLNQTESEFLQIREMMDQAGEELRIHTNKQQQDKVGSELLSRYVEAMAEVLNADRDIYQARLAKQKIVNQHGELAQNQKLFEENVAQVIRRFNSYRSYLIDEPQLTQKYANFDQLYQQ
;
A
#
# COMPACT_ATOMS: atom_id res chain seq x y z
N MET A 1 -18.37 18.55 -11.47
CA MET A 1 -18.61 18.00 -10.13
C MET A 1 -18.66 16.48 -10.16
N LYS A 2 -19.68 15.81 -10.75
CA LYS A 2 -19.72 14.34 -10.84
C LYS A 2 -18.44 13.71 -11.42
N ARG A 3 -17.98 14.23 -12.57
CA ARG A 3 -16.72 13.81 -13.22
C ARG A 3 -15.48 14.01 -12.33
N GLN A 4 -15.46 15.04 -11.49
CA GLN A 4 -14.31 15.34 -10.62
C GLN A 4 -14.29 14.38 -9.42
N THR A 5 -15.46 14.08 -8.84
CA THR A 5 -15.60 13.06 -7.81
C THR A 5 -15.24 11.66 -8.32
N GLU A 6 -15.68 11.30 -9.54
CA GLU A 6 -15.30 10.04 -10.18
C GLU A 6 -13.78 9.97 -10.40
N THR A 7 -13.16 11.05 -10.91
CA THR A 7 -11.70 11.12 -11.06
C THR A 7 -10.96 10.95 -9.73
N PHE A 8 -11.45 11.56 -8.64
CA PHE A 8 -10.84 11.39 -7.32
C PHE A 8 -10.98 9.98 -6.77
N PHE A 9 -12.13 9.35 -6.99
CA PHE A 9 -12.35 7.96 -6.62
C PHE A 9 -11.35 7.03 -7.35
N GLU A 10 -11.19 7.22 -8.66
CA GLU A 10 -10.23 6.46 -9.46
C GLU A 10 -8.78 6.70 -8.99
N ALA A 11 -8.45 7.95 -8.65
CA ALA A 11 -7.14 8.30 -8.13
C ALA A 11 -6.83 7.66 -6.76
N VAL A 12 -7.74 7.73 -5.79
CA VAL A 12 -7.58 7.04 -4.49
C VAL A 12 -7.45 5.53 -4.70
N THR A 13 -8.28 4.96 -5.57
CA THR A 13 -8.24 3.53 -5.85
C THR A 13 -6.93 3.11 -6.48
N VAL A 14 -6.43 3.85 -7.48
CA VAL A 14 -5.22 3.44 -8.20
C VAL A 14 -3.97 3.56 -7.35
N ILE A 15 -3.86 4.57 -6.47
CA ILE A 15 -2.68 4.75 -5.60
C ILE A 15 -2.65 3.71 -4.47
N LEU A 16 -3.80 3.38 -3.87
CA LEU A 16 -3.87 2.33 -2.86
C LEU A 16 -3.60 0.93 -3.46
N ASN A 17 -4.02 0.70 -4.70
CA ASN A 17 -3.63 -0.53 -5.41
C ASN A 17 -2.14 -0.55 -5.74
N ALA A 18 -1.51 0.60 -6.03
CA ALA A 18 -0.06 0.67 -6.23
C ALA A 18 0.70 0.29 -4.95
N ASP A 19 0.27 0.79 -3.79
CA ASP A 19 0.83 0.39 -2.49
C ASP A 19 0.61 -1.10 -2.21
N ARG A 20 -0.57 -1.63 -2.51
CA ARG A 20 -0.80 -3.08 -2.38
C ARG A 20 0.12 -3.91 -3.28
N ASP A 21 0.23 -3.52 -4.55
CA ASP A 21 0.93 -4.32 -5.56
C ASP A 21 2.45 -4.32 -5.38
N ILE A 22 3.00 -3.38 -4.59
CA ILE A 22 4.42 -3.37 -4.27
C ILE A 22 4.80 -4.45 -3.24
N TYR A 23 3.88 -4.92 -2.39
CA TYR A 23 4.17 -5.90 -1.34
C TYR A 23 4.77 -7.21 -1.86
N PRO A 24 4.15 -7.91 -2.83
CA PRO A 24 4.62 -9.23 -3.25
C PRO A 24 6.03 -9.19 -3.86
N LEU A 25 6.46 -8.03 -4.38
CA LEU A 25 7.80 -7.82 -4.95
C LEU A 25 8.90 -8.08 -3.93
N GLU A 26 8.71 -7.69 -2.66
CA GLU A 26 9.69 -7.92 -1.59
C GLU A 26 9.91 -9.42 -1.31
N ASN A 27 8.85 -10.24 -1.46
CA ASN A 27 8.98 -11.69 -1.30
C ASN A 27 9.78 -12.31 -2.46
N LEU A 28 9.68 -11.77 -3.66
CA LEU A 28 10.44 -12.26 -4.82
C LEU A 28 11.94 -12.00 -4.66
N LEU A 29 12.32 -10.92 -3.96
CA LEU A 29 13.72 -10.61 -3.64
C LEU A 29 14.35 -11.58 -2.63
N SER A 30 13.52 -12.22 -1.79
CA SER A 30 13.96 -13.17 -0.78
C SER A 30 13.63 -14.63 -1.13
N ALA A 31 13.02 -14.88 -2.28
CA ALA A 31 12.58 -16.20 -2.71
C ALA A 31 13.77 -17.08 -3.13
N THR A 32 13.84 -18.30 -2.59
CA THR A 32 14.76 -19.34 -3.06
C THR A 32 14.10 -20.13 -4.19
N GLY A 33 14.68 -20.17 -5.39
CA GLY A 33 14.08 -20.95 -6.49
C GLY A 33 14.54 -20.54 -7.89
N ASP A 34 13.61 -20.59 -8.85
CA ASP A 34 13.83 -20.19 -10.23
C ASP A 34 14.02 -18.67 -10.35
N ASN A 35 15.28 -18.25 -10.27
CA ASN A 35 15.67 -16.84 -10.28
C ASN A 35 15.22 -16.11 -11.54
N GLU A 36 15.15 -16.77 -12.71
CA GLU A 36 14.75 -16.09 -13.95
C GLU A 36 13.25 -15.81 -13.97
N THR A 37 12.42 -16.77 -13.56
CA THR A 37 10.97 -16.57 -13.42
C THR A 37 10.66 -15.52 -12.37
N ASN A 38 11.28 -15.60 -11.18
CA ASN A 38 11.08 -14.61 -10.11
C ASN A 38 11.50 -13.20 -10.54
N LYS A 39 12.59 -13.07 -11.29
CA LYS A 39 13.06 -11.80 -11.82
C LYS A 39 12.10 -11.22 -12.86
N ALA A 40 11.60 -12.05 -13.77
CA ALA A 40 10.62 -11.62 -14.76
C ALA A 40 9.32 -11.14 -14.11
N GLU A 41 8.78 -11.91 -13.16
CA GLU A 41 7.59 -11.54 -12.39
C GLU A 41 7.82 -10.25 -11.59
N PHE A 42 8.99 -10.10 -10.97
CA PHE A 42 9.34 -8.89 -10.23
C PHE A 42 9.36 -7.66 -11.15
N LEU A 43 10.01 -7.75 -12.31
CA LEU A 43 10.10 -6.63 -13.25
C LEU A 43 8.73 -6.23 -13.82
N GLU A 44 7.88 -7.21 -14.16
CA GLU A 44 6.54 -6.94 -14.64
C GLU A 44 5.69 -6.24 -13.58
N ASN A 45 5.69 -6.76 -12.35
CA ASN A 45 4.91 -6.20 -11.25
C ASN A 45 5.44 -4.81 -10.82
N ALA A 46 6.76 -4.60 -10.87
CA ALA A 46 7.35 -3.28 -10.64
C ALA A 46 6.90 -2.27 -11.72
N GLU A 47 6.80 -2.67 -12.98
CA GLU A 47 6.28 -1.76 -14.01
C GLU A 47 4.80 -1.43 -13.75
N GLN A 48 3.99 -2.40 -13.33
CA GLN A 48 2.59 -2.17 -12.98
C GLN A 48 2.43 -1.17 -11.82
N VAL A 49 3.26 -1.23 -10.78
CA VAL A 49 3.26 -0.25 -9.68
C VAL A 49 3.58 1.16 -10.20
N LYS A 50 4.61 1.29 -11.05
CA LYS A 50 4.98 2.57 -11.67
C LYS A 50 3.85 3.13 -12.55
N ASP A 51 3.23 2.29 -13.36
CA ASP A 51 2.10 2.65 -14.21
C ASP A 51 0.89 3.14 -13.40
N ARG A 52 0.58 2.49 -12.28
CA ARG A 52 -0.49 2.93 -11.38
C ARG A 52 -0.19 4.29 -10.77
N PHE A 53 1.06 4.53 -10.37
CA PHE A 53 1.48 5.84 -9.87
C PHE A 53 1.37 6.93 -10.96
N ASN A 54 1.77 6.64 -12.18
CA ASN A 54 1.62 7.58 -13.31
C ASN A 54 0.13 7.87 -13.63
N LYS A 55 -0.75 6.86 -13.52
CA LYS A 55 -2.21 7.05 -13.63
C LYS A 55 -2.74 7.95 -12.54
N TYR A 56 -2.28 7.78 -11.30
CA TYR A 56 -2.62 8.68 -10.19
C TYR A 56 -2.27 10.14 -10.51
N LEU A 57 -1.05 10.41 -10.98
CA LEU A 57 -0.65 11.76 -11.40
C LEU A 57 -1.51 12.29 -12.56
N THR A 58 -1.87 11.43 -13.50
CA THR A 58 -2.74 11.79 -14.64
C THR A 58 -4.14 12.21 -14.18
N TYR A 59 -4.71 11.52 -13.19
CA TYR A 59 -6.00 11.90 -12.61
C TYR A 59 -5.95 13.26 -11.89
N LEU A 60 -4.79 13.63 -11.35
CA LEU A 60 -4.59 14.86 -10.59
C LEU A 60 -4.04 16.04 -11.41
N LYS A 61 -3.88 15.89 -12.73
CA LYS A 61 -3.26 16.91 -13.59
C LYS A 61 -3.89 18.31 -13.48
N ASP A 62 -5.19 18.38 -13.19
CA ASP A 62 -5.95 19.63 -13.07
C ASP A 62 -5.96 20.18 -11.63
N GLU A 63 -5.40 19.44 -10.67
CA GLU A 63 -5.38 19.73 -9.23
C GLU A 63 -3.98 20.18 -8.78
N GLN A 64 -3.51 21.26 -9.41
CA GLN A 64 -2.15 21.78 -9.20
C GLN A 64 -1.87 22.09 -7.72
N ALA A 65 -2.85 22.54 -6.93
CA ALA A 65 -2.64 22.82 -5.51
C ALA A 65 -2.37 21.55 -4.68
N LEU A 66 -2.87 20.40 -5.10
CA LEU A 66 -2.58 19.11 -4.49
C LEU A 66 -1.18 18.65 -4.94
N LEU A 67 -0.93 18.65 -6.25
CA LEU A 67 0.38 18.33 -6.85
C LEU A 67 1.54 19.18 -6.28
N SER A 68 1.31 20.48 -6.02
CA SER A 68 2.31 21.40 -5.45
C SER A 68 2.63 21.15 -3.98
N LYS A 69 1.76 20.46 -3.24
CA LYS A 69 2.10 19.99 -1.88
C LYS A 69 3.00 18.76 -1.91
N HIS A 70 3.06 18.10 -3.05
CA HIS A 70 3.82 16.88 -3.25
C HIS A 70 5.16 17.13 -3.94
N ASP A 71 5.98 18.05 -3.40
CA ASP A 71 7.42 18.02 -3.69
C ASP A 71 8.01 16.62 -3.43
N SER A 72 7.37 15.82 -2.57
CA SER A 72 7.60 14.38 -2.38
C SER A 72 7.47 13.53 -3.66
N PHE A 73 6.59 13.86 -4.61
CA PHE A 73 6.46 13.11 -5.88
C PHE A 73 7.63 13.36 -6.84
N SER A 74 8.27 14.52 -6.77
CA SER A 74 9.54 14.73 -7.48
C SER A 74 10.63 13.76 -6.98
N ARG A 75 10.49 13.24 -5.75
CA ARG A 75 11.38 12.26 -5.14
C ARG A 75 10.92 10.82 -5.37
N PHE A 76 9.65 10.58 -5.72
CA PHE A 76 9.13 9.24 -6.00
C PHE A 76 9.93 8.58 -7.11
N GLU A 77 10.01 9.19 -8.30
CA GLU A 77 10.65 8.55 -9.44
C GLU A 77 12.15 8.27 -9.21
N PRO A 78 12.96 9.20 -8.67
CA PRO A 78 14.34 8.90 -8.29
C PRO A 78 14.46 7.76 -7.28
N LEU A 79 13.63 7.77 -6.22
CA LEU A 79 13.67 6.71 -5.19
C LEU A 79 13.21 5.36 -5.75
N TYR A 80 12.18 5.37 -6.60
CA TYR A 80 11.64 4.17 -7.22
C TYR A 80 12.66 3.53 -8.15
N ASN A 81 13.32 4.31 -8.99
CA ASN A 81 14.37 3.81 -9.88
C ASN A 81 15.57 3.30 -9.08
N GLN A 82 15.95 3.99 -7.99
CA GLN A 82 17.01 3.53 -7.09
C GLN A 82 16.67 2.18 -6.45
N TRP A 83 15.47 2.04 -5.88
CA TRP A 83 14.98 0.79 -5.31
C TRP A 83 14.97 -0.33 -6.36
N LEU A 84 14.48 -0.04 -7.55
CA LEU A 84 14.40 -1.00 -8.65
C LEU A 84 15.79 -1.50 -9.08
N ASP A 85 16.78 -0.61 -9.16
CA ASP A 85 18.13 -0.96 -9.57
C ASP A 85 18.90 -1.73 -8.49
N HIS A 86 18.73 -1.38 -7.21
CA HIS A 86 19.26 -2.19 -6.11
C HIS A 86 18.61 -3.57 -6.04
N SER A 87 17.29 -3.64 -6.26
CA SER A 87 16.54 -4.90 -6.32
C SER A 87 17.03 -5.82 -7.44
N LYS A 88 17.26 -5.29 -8.64
CA LYS A 88 17.85 -6.06 -9.75
C LYS A 88 19.25 -6.57 -9.39
N THR A 89 20.07 -5.73 -8.75
CA THR A 89 21.41 -6.09 -8.33
C THR A 89 21.38 -7.25 -7.32
N LEU A 90 20.46 -7.21 -6.35
CA LEU A 90 20.21 -8.30 -5.40
C LEU A 90 19.85 -9.62 -6.11
N MET A 91 18.98 -9.57 -7.12
CA MET A 91 18.55 -10.76 -7.87
C MET A 91 19.66 -11.36 -8.74
N ASP A 92 20.57 -10.54 -9.27
CA ASP A 92 21.59 -10.96 -10.24
C ASP A 92 22.87 -11.53 -9.63
N SER A 93 22.99 -11.51 -8.31
CA SER A 93 24.29 -11.57 -7.68
C SER A 93 24.48 -12.74 -6.71
N SER A 94 25.63 -13.42 -6.86
CA SER A 94 26.13 -14.39 -5.88
C SER A 94 26.78 -13.62 -4.72
N HIS A 95 25.99 -13.06 -3.82
CA HIS A 95 26.48 -12.32 -2.66
C HIS A 95 26.99 -13.23 -1.54
N SER A 96 28.03 -12.78 -0.82
CA SER A 96 28.32 -13.36 0.49
C SER A 96 27.15 -13.05 1.43
N GLN A 97 26.91 -13.94 2.40
CA GLN A 97 25.76 -13.82 3.31
C GLN A 97 25.67 -12.45 4.01
N SER A 98 26.82 -11.86 4.39
CA SER A 98 26.87 -10.53 5.02
C SER A 98 26.53 -9.38 4.07
N LYS A 99 26.97 -9.46 2.80
CA LYS A 99 26.66 -8.45 1.79
C LYS A 99 25.19 -8.52 1.38
N MET A 100 24.68 -9.74 1.18
CA MET A 100 23.26 -9.98 0.90
C MET A 100 22.34 -9.37 1.96
N GLN A 101 22.68 -9.53 3.25
CA GLN A 101 21.90 -8.95 4.34
C GLN A 101 21.93 -7.41 4.33
N SER A 102 23.07 -6.81 4.04
CA SER A 102 23.20 -5.34 3.95
C SER A 102 22.35 -4.79 2.80
N ASP A 103 22.43 -5.42 1.64
CA ASP A 103 21.73 -4.99 0.44
C ASP A 103 20.21 -5.18 0.59
N LEU A 104 19.76 -6.29 1.20
CA LEU A 104 18.35 -6.50 1.58
C LEU A 104 17.84 -5.41 2.53
N ASN A 105 18.61 -5.05 3.56
CA ASN A 105 18.21 -3.99 4.49
C ASN A 105 18.10 -2.62 3.81
N GLN A 106 18.97 -2.34 2.83
CA GLN A 106 18.91 -1.10 2.07
C GLN A 106 17.66 -1.07 1.18
N THR A 107 17.41 -2.14 0.42
CA THR A 107 16.22 -2.24 -0.44
C THR A 107 14.93 -2.20 0.38
N GLU A 108 14.90 -2.81 1.56
CA GLU A 108 13.76 -2.72 2.49
C GLU A 108 13.50 -1.27 2.93
N SER A 109 14.55 -0.50 3.25
CA SER A 109 14.41 0.91 3.64
C SER A 109 13.86 1.77 2.50
N GLU A 110 14.30 1.54 1.27
CA GLU A 110 13.82 2.24 0.08
C GLU A 110 12.36 1.86 -0.22
N PHE A 111 12.02 0.57 -0.13
CA PHE A 111 10.67 0.04 -0.22
C PHE A 111 9.71 0.71 0.76
N LEU A 112 10.07 0.78 2.04
CA LEU A 112 9.25 1.41 3.08
C LEU A 112 9.00 2.91 2.79
N GLN A 113 10.00 3.62 2.29
CA GLN A 113 9.85 5.03 1.92
C GLN A 113 8.94 5.24 0.71
N ILE A 114 9.03 4.38 -0.31
CA ILE A 114 8.14 4.42 -1.49
C ILE A 114 6.69 4.24 -1.06
N ARG A 115 6.45 3.29 -0.16
CA ARG A 115 5.12 2.99 0.36
C ARG A 115 4.54 4.10 1.21
N GLU A 116 5.33 4.65 2.12
CA GLU A 116 4.92 5.80 2.93
C GLU A 116 4.47 6.97 2.03
N MET A 117 5.16 7.22 0.91
CA MET A 117 4.74 8.24 -0.05
C MET A 117 3.39 7.93 -0.71
N MET A 118 3.12 6.67 -1.07
CA MET A 118 1.84 6.27 -1.67
C MET A 118 0.69 6.30 -0.65
N ASP A 119 0.94 5.91 0.60
CA ASP A 119 -0.03 6.02 1.68
C ASP A 119 -0.42 7.48 1.94
N GLN A 120 0.58 8.35 2.11
CA GLN A 120 0.37 9.78 2.30
C GLN A 120 -0.39 10.41 1.12
N ALA A 121 -0.06 10.03 -0.12
CA ALA A 121 -0.76 10.47 -1.31
C ALA A 121 -2.25 10.09 -1.28
N GLY A 122 -2.56 8.83 -0.97
CA GLY A 122 -3.94 8.34 -0.84
C GLY A 122 -4.71 9.07 0.25
N GLU A 123 -4.10 9.23 1.42
CA GLU A 123 -4.72 9.88 2.59
C GLU A 123 -4.97 11.37 2.36
N GLU A 124 -3.99 12.10 1.81
CA GLU A 124 -4.15 13.52 1.50
C GLU A 124 -5.24 13.75 0.46
N LEU A 125 -5.29 12.91 -0.58
CA LEU A 125 -6.34 12.98 -1.59
C LEU A 125 -7.72 12.66 -1.01
N ARG A 126 -7.81 11.67 -0.12
CA ARG A 126 -9.05 11.35 0.61
C ARG A 126 -9.53 12.55 1.44
N ILE A 127 -8.65 13.15 2.23
CA ILE A 127 -8.96 14.35 3.03
C ILE A 127 -9.39 15.51 2.13
N HIS A 128 -8.68 15.74 1.03
CA HIS A 128 -9.02 16.79 0.07
C HIS A 128 -10.40 16.57 -0.55
N THR A 129 -10.68 15.33 -0.96
CA THR A 129 -11.95 14.91 -1.54
C THR A 129 -13.10 15.15 -0.56
N ASN A 130 -12.96 14.72 0.70
CA ASN A 130 -13.99 14.93 1.72
C ASN A 130 -14.27 16.41 1.98
N LYS A 131 -13.24 17.26 2.03
CA LYS A 131 -13.39 18.71 2.18
C LYS A 131 -14.15 19.34 1.00
N GLN A 132 -13.89 18.90 -0.23
CA GLN A 132 -14.59 19.41 -1.42
C GLN A 132 -16.06 18.94 -1.53
N GLN A 133 -16.40 17.87 -0.83
CA GLN A 133 -17.70 17.20 -0.91
C GLN A 133 -18.69 17.61 0.18
N GLN A 134 -18.22 18.17 1.30
CA GLN A 134 -19.07 18.60 2.42
C GLN A 134 -20.16 19.62 2.03
N ASP A 135 -19.99 20.35 0.92
CA ASP A 135 -20.95 21.39 0.49
C ASP A 135 -22.02 20.91 -0.51
N LYS A 136 -22.07 19.61 -0.86
CA LYS A 136 -22.91 19.12 -1.99
C LYS A 136 -23.77 17.91 -1.64
N VAL A 137 -25.08 18.11 -1.69
CA VAL A 137 -26.11 17.06 -1.58
C VAL A 137 -25.90 15.99 -2.66
N GLY A 138 -25.79 14.72 -2.25
CA GLY A 138 -25.53 13.57 -3.13
C GLY A 138 -24.06 13.12 -3.19
N SER A 139 -23.14 13.88 -2.58
CA SER A 139 -21.72 13.51 -2.51
C SER A 139 -21.37 12.55 -1.36
N GLU A 140 -22.23 12.48 -0.35
CA GLU A 140 -21.99 11.72 0.88
C GLU A 140 -21.90 10.21 0.63
N LEU A 141 -22.69 9.66 -0.30
CA LEU A 141 -22.62 8.23 -0.65
C LEU A 141 -21.28 7.87 -1.31
N LEU A 142 -20.80 8.72 -2.24
CA LEU A 142 -19.50 8.51 -2.88
C LEU A 142 -18.34 8.65 -1.89
N SER A 143 -18.41 9.62 -0.97
CA SER A 143 -17.46 9.74 0.13
C SER A 143 -17.42 8.44 0.96
N ARG A 144 -18.56 7.89 1.37
CA ARG A 144 -18.61 6.62 2.13
C ARG A 144 -17.96 5.45 1.39
N TYR A 145 -18.12 5.35 0.07
CA TYR A 145 -17.43 4.31 -0.69
C TYR A 145 -15.92 4.51 -0.77
N VAL A 146 -15.46 5.75 -0.96
CA VAL A 146 -14.02 6.08 -0.92
C VAL A 146 -13.45 5.70 0.44
N GLU A 147 -14.14 6.07 1.52
CA GLU A 147 -13.74 5.73 2.88
C GLU A 147 -13.69 4.21 3.10
N ALA A 148 -14.74 3.50 2.72
CA ALA A 148 -14.80 2.04 2.84
C ALA A 148 -13.65 1.37 2.07
N MET A 149 -13.39 1.80 0.83
CA MET A 149 -12.31 1.26 0.01
C MET A 149 -10.92 1.56 0.59
N ALA A 150 -10.71 2.77 1.09
CA ALA A 150 -9.47 3.15 1.76
C ALA A 150 -9.23 2.28 3.01
N GLU A 151 -10.26 2.07 3.83
CA GLU A 151 -10.14 1.25 5.03
C GLU A 151 -9.81 -0.22 4.71
N VAL A 152 -10.49 -0.83 3.73
CA VAL A 152 -10.25 -2.25 3.40
C VAL A 152 -8.90 -2.48 2.71
N LEU A 153 -8.46 -1.57 1.84
CA LEU A 153 -7.14 -1.66 1.21
C LEU A 153 -6.02 -1.45 2.23
N ASN A 154 -6.20 -0.52 3.17
CA ASN A 154 -5.25 -0.36 4.26
C ASN A 154 -5.26 -1.53 5.24
N ALA A 155 -6.42 -2.17 5.47
CA ALA A 155 -6.48 -3.40 6.27
C ALA A 155 -5.68 -4.54 5.60
N ASP A 156 -5.76 -4.68 4.27
CA ASP A 156 -4.96 -5.66 3.52
C ASP A 156 -3.45 -5.40 3.67
N ARG A 157 -3.02 -4.14 3.56
CA ARG A 157 -1.65 -3.73 3.90
C ARG A 157 -1.26 -4.16 5.31
N ASP A 158 -2.09 -3.86 6.30
CA ASP A 158 -1.75 -4.11 7.70
C ASP A 158 -1.63 -5.63 7.95
N ILE A 159 -2.43 -6.46 7.28
CA ILE A 159 -2.25 -7.93 7.27
C ILE A 159 -0.87 -8.29 6.72
N TYR A 160 -0.47 -7.70 5.60
CA TYR A 160 0.83 -7.99 5.00
C TYR A 160 1.99 -7.55 5.91
N GLN A 161 1.92 -6.36 6.51
CA GLN A 161 2.93 -5.86 7.45
C GLN A 161 3.03 -6.74 8.71
N ALA A 162 1.90 -7.21 9.24
CA ALA A 162 1.90 -8.20 10.31
C ALA A 162 2.61 -9.50 9.86
N ARG A 163 2.34 -9.99 8.65
CA ARG A 163 3.02 -11.18 8.11
C ARG A 163 4.53 -10.99 8.02
N LEU A 164 5.02 -9.85 7.53
CA LEU A 164 6.45 -9.54 7.47
C LEU A 164 7.08 -9.49 8.86
N ALA A 165 6.45 -8.80 9.81
CA ALA A 165 6.92 -8.74 11.20
C ALA A 165 7.03 -10.14 11.81
N LYS A 166 6.03 -11.00 11.56
CA LYS A 166 6.05 -12.41 12.00
C LYS A 166 7.19 -13.20 11.35
N GLN A 167 7.44 -13.01 10.06
CA GLN A 167 8.56 -13.66 9.36
C GLN A 167 9.91 -13.23 9.94
N LYS A 168 10.09 -11.94 10.26
CA LYS A 168 11.30 -11.44 10.93
C LYS A 168 11.50 -12.08 12.31
N ILE A 169 10.44 -12.27 13.09
CA ILE A 169 10.49 -13.00 14.37
C ILE A 169 10.97 -14.44 14.16
N VAL A 170 10.36 -15.17 13.22
CA VAL A 170 10.70 -16.58 12.94
C VAL A 170 12.15 -16.72 12.47
N ASN A 171 12.61 -15.81 11.61
CA ASN A 171 13.96 -15.83 11.06
C ASN A 171 15.00 -15.16 11.98
N GLN A 172 14.60 -14.72 13.18
CA GLN A 172 15.47 -14.03 14.16
C GLN A 172 16.17 -12.79 13.56
N HIS A 173 15.48 -12.07 12.67
CA HIS A 173 15.98 -10.89 12.02
C HIS A 173 15.49 -9.61 12.72
N GLY A 174 16.42 -8.75 13.14
CA GLY A 174 16.10 -7.52 13.86
C GLY A 174 15.73 -7.75 15.33
N GLU A 175 15.29 -6.68 16.01
CA GLU A 175 14.94 -6.72 17.43
C GLU A 175 13.59 -7.42 17.66
N LEU A 176 13.59 -8.50 18.45
CA LEU A 176 12.39 -9.31 18.72
C LEU A 176 11.23 -8.46 19.26
N ALA A 177 11.51 -7.60 20.26
CA ALA A 177 10.50 -6.77 20.88
C ALA A 177 9.88 -5.76 19.88
N GLN A 178 10.69 -5.23 18.97
CA GLN A 178 10.22 -4.32 17.93
C GLN A 178 9.32 -5.04 16.92
N ASN A 179 9.74 -6.22 16.46
CA ASN A 179 8.94 -7.01 15.53
C ASN A 179 7.64 -7.51 16.15
N GLN A 180 7.65 -7.88 17.44
CA GLN A 180 6.43 -8.25 18.19
C GLN A 180 5.46 -7.08 18.26
N LYS A 181 5.97 -5.89 18.61
CA LYS A 181 5.15 -4.67 18.64
C LYS A 181 4.55 -4.37 17.27
N LEU A 182 5.35 -4.41 16.20
CA LEU A 182 4.87 -4.20 14.84
C LEU A 182 3.79 -5.22 14.44
N PHE A 183 3.99 -6.49 14.78
CA PHE A 183 3.00 -7.53 14.53
C PHE A 183 1.66 -7.20 15.23
N GLU A 184 1.70 -6.93 16.53
CA GLU A 184 0.51 -6.65 17.34
C GLU A 184 -0.22 -5.38 16.89
N GLU A 185 0.52 -4.31 16.60
CA GLU A 185 -0.04 -3.04 16.14
C GLU A 185 -0.74 -3.19 14.79
N ASN A 186 -0.13 -3.92 13.85
CA ASN A 186 -0.72 -4.15 12.54
C ASN A 186 -1.96 -5.07 12.64
N VAL A 187 -1.89 -6.17 13.39
CA VAL A 187 -3.06 -7.06 13.64
C VAL A 187 -4.23 -6.28 14.24
N ALA A 188 -3.96 -5.42 15.23
CA ALA A 188 -4.99 -4.59 15.84
C ALA A 188 -5.56 -3.55 14.86
N GLN A 189 -4.74 -3.01 13.96
CA GLN A 189 -5.20 -2.08 12.92
C GLN A 189 -6.14 -2.77 11.92
N VAL A 190 -5.83 -3.99 11.48
CA VAL A 190 -6.70 -4.75 10.56
C VAL A 190 -8.14 -4.82 11.07
N ILE A 191 -8.33 -5.19 12.34
CA ILE A 191 -9.66 -5.28 12.95
C ILE A 191 -10.34 -3.91 12.97
N ARG A 192 -9.62 -2.87 13.41
CA ARG A 192 -10.19 -1.52 13.47
C ARG A 192 -10.64 -1.03 12.09
N ARG A 193 -9.79 -1.17 11.08
CA ARG A 193 -10.08 -0.75 9.71
C ARG A 193 -11.21 -1.56 9.09
N PHE A 194 -11.25 -2.87 9.31
CA PHE A 194 -12.35 -3.70 8.82
C PHE A 194 -13.69 -3.34 9.49
N ASN A 195 -13.67 -2.93 10.76
CA ASN A 195 -14.85 -2.41 11.45
C ASN A 195 -15.29 -1.05 10.88
N SER A 196 -14.35 -0.15 10.58
CA SER A 196 -14.63 1.10 9.88
C SER A 196 -15.24 0.85 8.50
N TYR A 197 -14.67 -0.06 7.70
CA TYR A 197 -15.22 -0.50 6.41
C TYR A 197 -16.68 -0.93 6.54
N ARG A 198 -17.01 -1.80 7.49
CA ARG A 198 -18.40 -2.23 7.72
C ARG A 198 -19.31 -1.08 8.17
N SER A 199 -18.80 -0.17 8.99
CA SER A 199 -19.54 1.00 9.46
C SER A 199 -19.87 1.98 8.33
N TYR A 200 -18.92 2.23 7.43
CA TYR A 200 -19.16 3.07 6.25
C TYR A 200 -20.24 2.49 5.34
N LEU A 201 -20.44 1.17 5.33
CA LEU A 201 -21.43 0.46 4.52
C LEU A 201 -22.66 -0.01 5.30
N ILE A 202 -22.94 0.58 6.48
CA ILE A 202 -24.01 0.11 7.37
C ILE A 202 -25.41 0.08 6.74
N ASP A 203 -25.68 1.00 5.81
CA ASP A 203 -26.98 1.08 5.10
C ASP A 203 -27.07 0.14 3.89
N GLU A 204 -25.99 -0.58 3.58
CA GLU A 204 -25.89 -1.54 2.48
C GLU A 204 -25.38 -2.91 2.98
N PRO A 205 -26.12 -3.55 3.90
CA PRO A 205 -25.69 -4.78 4.55
C PRO A 205 -25.40 -5.92 3.56
N GLN A 206 -26.00 -5.92 2.36
CA GLN A 206 -25.70 -6.89 1.31
C GLN A 206 -24.21 -6.91 0.89
N LEU A 207 -23.49 -5.80 1.06
CA LEU A 207 -22.06 -5.70 0.73
C LEU A 207 -21.16 -6.31 1.81
N THR A 208 -21.64 -6.38 3.05
CA THR A 208 -20.85 -6.79 4.23
C THR A 208 -21.33 -8.09 4.89
N GLN A 209 -22.54 -8.56 4.58
CA GLN A 209 -23.18 -9.71 5.23
C GLN A 209 -22.34 -10.99 5.14
N LYS A 210 -21.68 -11.24 4.00
CA LYS A 210 -20.79 -12.40 3.83
C LYS A 210 -19.58 -12.40 4.76
N TYR A 211 -19.28 -11.27 5.39
CA TYR A 211 -18.17 -11.08 6.31
C TYR A 211 -18.62 -10.92 7.77
N ALA A 212 -19.87 -11.24 8.10
CA ALA A 212 -20.41 -11.09 9.45
C ALA A 212 -19.58 -11.83 10.53
N ASN A 213 -18.94 -12.94 10.15
CA ASN A 213 -18.12 -13.76 11.05
C ASN A 213 -16.63 -13.37 11.05
N PHE A 214 -16.24 -12.25 10.41
CA PHE A 214 -14.84 -11.85 10.30
C PHE A 214 -14.16 -11.76 11.68
N ASP A 215 -14.80 -11.10 12.65
CA ASP A 215 -14.21 -10.93 13.99
C ASP A 215 -13.95 -12.28 14.68
N GLN A 216 -14.86 -13.24 14.52
CA GLN A 216 -14.72 -14.58 15.08
C GLN A 216 -13.62 -15.38 14.38
N LEU A 217 -13.49 -15.24 13.06
CA LEU A 217 -12.45 -15.93 12.28
C LEU A 217 -11.06 -15.33 12.51
N TYR A 218 -10.99 -14.01 12.69
CA TYR A 218 -9.73 -13.29 12.85
C TYR A 218 -9.09 -13.49 14.25
N GLN A 219 -9.90 -13.85 15.25
CA GLN A 219 -9.43 -14.18 16.60
C GLN A 219 -8.95 -15.63 16.78
N GLN A 220 -9.09 -16.48 15.75
CA GLN A 220 -8.65 -17.88 15.75
C GLN A 220 -7.21 -18.02 15.25
#